data_AF-A0A957B4S9-F1
#
_entry.id   AF-A0A957B4S9-F1
#
_cell.length_a   1.000
_cell.length_b   1.000
_cell.length_c   1.000
_cell.angle_alpha   90.00
_cell.angle_beta   90.00
_cell.angle_gamma   90.00
#
_symmetry.space_group_name_H-M   'P 1'
#
loop_
_entity.id
_entity.type
_entity.pdbx_description
1 polymer ?
#
loop_
_entity_poly.entity_id
_entity_poly.type
_entity_poly.pdbx_seq_one_letter_code
_entity_poly.pdbx_strand_id
1 'polypeptide(L)'
;FRAVETIGLPEAQYNLAHGVTYLASAPKDRSAGEAYWAAVDDVKRHGNLPVPMHLRNAPTQLMKEMGYGKREQEGNLPQKLGKKRYYRPKG
;
A
#
# COMPACT_ATOMS: atom_id res chain seq x y z
N PHE A 1 12.00 -4.83 -17.99
CA PHE A 1 12.18 -3.47 -18.53
C PHE A 1 13.65 -3.10 -18.65
N ARG A 2 14.47 -3.12 -17.58
CA ARG A 2 15.93 -2.88 -17.67
C ARG A 2 16.66 -3.70 -18.73
N ALA A 3 16.30 -4.98 -18.89
CA ALA A 3 16.85 -5.83 -19.95
C ALA A 3 16.57 -5.27 -21.37
N VAL A 4 15.43 -4.62 -21.58
CA VAL A 4 15.09 -3.96 -22.86
C VAL A 4 15.99 -2.75 -23.10
N GLU A 5 16.23 -1.95 -22.08
CA GLU A 5 17.09 -0.75 -22.16
C GLU A 5 18.56 -1.11 -22.37
N THR A 6 19.02 -2.20 -21.76
CA THR A 6 20.44 -2.58 -21.76
C THR A 6 20.82 -3.42 -22.98
N ILE A 7 19.93 -4.33 -23.41
CA ILE A 7 20.19 -5.24 -24.54
C ILE A 7 19.72 -4.61 -25.86
N GLY A 8 18.63 -3.85 -25.84
CA GLY A 8 18.05 -3.26 -27.05
C GLY A 8 17.28 -4.27 -27.91
N LEU A 9 16.61 -3.76 -28.94
CA LEU A 9 15.94 -4.59 -29.95
C LEU A 9 16.91 -4.92 -31.09
N PRO A 10 16.81 -6.13 -31.70
CA PRO A 10 15.74 -7.12 -31.51
C PRO A 10 15.93 -8.11 -30.34
N GLU A 11 17.12 -8.26 -29.76
CA GLU A 11 17.45 -9.34 -28.83
C GLU A 11 16.64 -9.28 -27.52
N ALA A 12 16.24 -8.10 -27.06
CA ALA A 12 15.37 -7.95 -25.89
C ALA A 12 13.99 -8.62 -26.04
N GLN A 13 13.56 -8.97 -27.25
CA GLN A 13 12.30 -9.67 -27.48
C GLN A 13 12.21 -11.01 -26.73
N TYR A 14 13.31 -11.75 -26.60
CA TYR A 14 13.33 -13.00 -25.83
C TYR A 14 13.07 -12.78 -24.34
N ASN A 15 13.62 -11.71 -23.77
CA ASN A 15 13.38 -11.33 -22.37
C ASN A 15 11.91 -10.98 -22.14
N LEU A 16 11.30 -10.25 -23.08
CA LEU A 16 9.88 -9.93 -23.04
C LEU A 16 9.02 -11.19 -23.19
N ALA A 17 9.35 -12.08 -24.11
CA ALA A 17 8.63 -13.35 -24.29
C ALA A 17 8.65 -14.22 -23.02
N HIS A 18 9.81 -14.30 -22.35
CA HIS A 18 9.92 -14.99 -21.06
C HIS A 18 9.08 -14.31 -19.98
N GLY A 19 9.15 -12.98 -19.86
CA GLY A 19 8.37 -12.23 -18.87
C GLY A 19 6.86 -12.40 -19.07
N VAL A 20 6.38 -12.33 -20.31
CA VAL A 20 4.97 -12.52 -20.65
C VAL A 20 4.53 -13.95 -20.32
N THR A 21 5.30 -14.96 -20.72
CA THR A 21 4.98 -16.36 -20.43
C THR A 21 4.89 -16.62 -18.92
N TYR A 22 5.85 -16.13 -18.14
CA TYR A 22 5.85 -16.26 -16.69
C TYR A 22 4.61 -15.64 -16.05
N LEU A 23 4.29 -14.40 -16.43
CA LEU A 23 3.10 -13.70 -15.92
C LEU A 23 1.81 -14.39 -16.36
N ALA A 24 1.75 -14.93 -17.59
CA ALA A 24 0.60 -15.66 -18.11
C ALA A 24 0.36 -16.97 -17.34
N SER A 25 1.41 -17.69 -16.97
CA SER A 25 1.31 -18.95 -16.20
C SER A 25 1.16 -18.77 -14.69
N ALA A 26 1.50 -17.60 -14.14
CA ALA A 26 1.40 -17.36 -12.69
C ALA A 26 -0.06 -17.36 -12.18
N PRO A 27 -0.31 -17.76 -10.92
CA PRO A 27 -1.62 -17.58 -10.28
C PRO A 27 -2.03 -16.10 -10.32
N LYS A 28 -3.29 -15.84 -10.67
CA LYS A 28 -3.81 -14.48 -10.81
C LYS A 28 -4.46 -14.05 -9.51
N ASP A 29 -3.94 -12.98 -8.90
CA ASP A 29 -4.58 -12.32 -7.77
C ASP A 29 -4.74 -10.81 -8.04
N ARG A 30 -5.95 -10.31 -7.81
CA ARG A 30 -6.32 -8.90 -7.94
C ARG A 30 -6.61 -8.24 -6.59
N SER A 31 -6.48 -8.98 -5.49
CA SER A 31 -6.78 -8.56 -4.12
C SER A 31 -6.04 -7.29 -3.72
N ALA A 32 -4.78 -7.14 -4.12
CA ALA A 32 -3.99 -5.94 -3.86
C ALA A 32 -4.55 -4.71 -4.58
N GLY A 33 -4.92 -4.84 -5.85
CA GLY A 33 -5.50 -3.75 -6.64
C GLY A 33 -6.88 -3.33 -6.12
N GLU A 34 -7.72 -4.30 -5.78
CA GLU A 34 -9.03 -4.04 -5.16
C GLU A 34 -8.89 -3.34 -3.81
N ALA A 35 -7.94 -3.78 -2.98
CA ALA A 35 -7.66 -3.15 -1.69
C ALA A 35 -7.19 -1.70 -1.85
N TYR A 36 -6.31 -1.44 -2.83
CA TYR A 36 -5.83 -0.09 -3.13
C TYR A 36 -6.99 0.83 -3.53
N TRP A 37 -7.82 0.42 -4.49
CA TRP A 37 -8.93 1.25 -4.95
C TRP A 37 -9.98 1.48 -3.87
N ALA A 38 -10.27 0.48 -3.04
CA ALA A 38 -11.16 0.64 -1.89
C ALA A 38 -10.62 1.66 -0.86
N ALA A 39 -9.30 1.71 -0.65
CA ALA A 39 -8.68 2.72 0.22
C ALA A 39 -8.72 4.12 -0.41
N VAL A 40 -8.46 4.23 -1.72
CA VAL A 40 -8.57 5.50 -2.47
C VAL A 40 -9.98 6.07 -2.40
N ASP A 41 -11.01 5.23 -2.52
CA ASP A 41 -12.40 5.67 -2.43
C ASP A 41 -12.76 6.22 -1.05
N ASP A 42 -12.27 5.62 0.03
CA ASP A 42 -12.47 6.14 1.38
C ASP A 42 -11.78 7.49 1.58
N VAL A 43 -10.57 7.66 1.04
CA VAL A 43 -9.86 8.97 1.05
C VAL A 43 -10.68 10.02 0.32
N LYS A 44 -11.23 9.70 -0.86
CA LYS A 44 -12.09 10.62 -1.62
C LYS A 44 -13.38 10.98 -0.88
N ARG A 45 -14.00 10.01 -0.19
CA ARG A 45 -15.27 10.19 0.54
C ARG A 45 -15.11 10.95 1.86
N HIS A 46 -13.99 10.77 2.55
CA HIS A 46 -13.81 11.29 3.91
C HIS A 46 -12.82 12.45 4.00
N GLY A 47 -12.06 12.72 2.94
CA GLY A 47 -11.06 13.79 2.92
C GLY A 47 -9.94 13.53 3.92
N ASN A 48 -9.41 14.60 4.50
CA ASN A 48 -8.24 14.55 5.37
C ASN A 48 -8.61 14.16 6.81
N LEU A 49 -8.89 12.87 7.03
CA LEU A 49 -9.11 12.36 8.38
C LEU A 49 -7.83 12.51 9.24
N PRO A 50 -7.97 12.86 10.53
CA PRO A 50 -6.81 13.09 11.38
C PRO A 50 -6.00 11.81 11.57
N VAL A 51 -4.67 11.93 11.50
CA VAL A 51 -3.76 10.84 11.82
C VAL A 51 -3.93 10.44 13.30
N PRO A 52 -4.06 9.14 13.61
CA PRO A 52 -4.12 8.64 14.98
C PRO A 52 -2.96 9.16 15.85
N MET A 53 -3.24 9.53 17.10
CA MET A 53 -2.26 10.17 18.00
C MET A 53 -0.99 9.34 18.19
N HIS A 54 -1.13 8.01 18.25
CA HIS A 54 0.00 7.09 18.41
C HIS A 54 0.93 7.02 17.18
N LEU A 55 0.48 7.45 16.00
CA LEU A 55 1.28 7.51 14.77
C LEU A 55 1.89 8.89 14.50
N ARG A 56 1.47 9.91 15.25
CA ARG A 56 2.00 11.27 15.07
C ARG A 56 3.44 11.34 15.57
N ASN A 57 4.25 12.12 14.87
CA ASN A 57 5.60 12.44 15.34
C ASN A 57 5.55 13.24 16.65
N ALA A 58 6.45 12.95 17.58
CA ALA A 58 6.55 13.61 18.88
C ALA A 58 7.99 14.12 19.13
N PRO A 59 8.46 15.10 18.34
CA PRO A 59 9.84 15.58 18.40
C PRO A 59 10.14 16.41 19.66
N THR A 60 9.14 17.03 20.29
CA THR A 60 9.32 17.86 21.50
C THR A 60 8.84 17.14 22.76
N GLN A 61 9.35 17.55 23.92
CA GLN A 61 8.96 16.99 25.22
C GLN A 61 7.48 17.23 25.53
N LEU A 62 7.00 18.45 25.27
CA LEU A 62 5.57 18.81 25.40
C LEU A 62 4.68 17.89 24.55
N MET A 63 5.08 17.54 23.31
CA MET A 63 4.30 16.65 22.45
C MET A 63 4.20 15.22 23.01
N LYS A 64 5.27 14.70 23.62
CA LYS A 64 5.26 13.40 24.29
C LYS A 64 4.35 13.39 25.53
N GLU A 65 4.37 14.47 26.30
CA GLU A 65 3.49 14.67 27.46
C GLU A 65 2.02 14.74 27.06
N MET A 66 1.70 15.40 25.94
CA MET A 66 0.38 15.43 25.31
C MET A 66 -0.04 14.10 24.64
N GLY A 67 0.77 13.04 24.77
CA GLY A 67 0.43 11.69 24.32
C GLY A 67 0.69 11.41 22.84
N TYR A 68 1.45 12.25 22.13
CA TYR A 68 1.87 11.97 20.75
C TYR A 68 2.86 10.80 20.74
N GLY A 69 2.71 9.87 19.79
CA GLY A 69 3.67 8.77 19.60
C GLY A 69 3.63 7.66 20.65
N LYS A 70 2.64 7.65 21.55
CA LYS A 70 2.43 6.55 22.51
C LYS A 70 1.81 5.34 21.82
N ARG A 71 2.53 4.22 21.72
CA ARG A 71 2.13 2.99 21.00
C ARG A 71 1.02 2.15 21.67
N GLU A 72 0.19 2.75 22.52
CA GLU A 72 -0.81 2.03 23.33
C GLU A 72 -2.15 1.81 22.60
N GLN A 73 -2.32 2.33 21.38
CA GLN A 73 -3.59 2.22 20.65
C GLN A 73 -3.62 1.03 19.69
N GLU A 74 -4.75 0.32 19.68
CA GLU A 74 -5.02 -0.75 18.71
C GLU A 74 -5.42 -0.19 17.34
N GLY A 75 -4.60 -0.45 16.32
CA GLY A 75 -4.92 -0.21 14.91
C GLY A 75 -4.46 1.14 14.36
N ASN A 76 -4.02 1.13 13.10
CA ASN A 76 -3.36 2.29 12.47
C ASN A 76 -4.31 3.20 11.68
N LEU A 77 -5.61 2.89 11.65
CA LEU A 77 -6.58 3.64 10.88
C LEU A 77 -7.19 4.79 11.71
N PRO A 78 -7.56 5.90 11.08
CA PRO A 78 -8.40 6.93 11.70
C PRO A 78 -9.68 6.32 12.29
N GLN A 79 -10.15 6.86 13.42
CA GLN A 79 -11.32 6.35 14.14
C GLN A 79 -12.55 6.16 13.25
N LYS A 80 -12.79 7.07 12.30
CA LYS A 80 -13.92 7.02 11.36
C LYS A 80 -13.90 5.78 10.44
N LEU A 81 -12.72 5.22 10.18
CA LEU A 81 -12.54 4.00 9.39
C LEU A 81 -12.55 2.73 10.25
N GLY A 82 -12.50 2.86 11.58
CA GLY A 82 -12.57 1.76 12.54
C GLY A 82 -11.53 0.66 12.26
N LYS A 83 -11.96 -0.60 12.34
CA LYS A 83 -11.13 -1.79 12.06
C LYS A 83 -11.26 -2.30 10.61
N LYS A 84 -11.49 -1.40 9.64
CA LYS A 84 -11.68 -1.79 8.24
C LYS A 84 -10.45 -2.51 7.67
N ARG A 85 -10.69 -3.60 6.95
CA ARG A 85 -9.64 -4.39 6.28
C ARG A 85 -9.83 -4.38 4.77
N TYR A 86 -8.94 -3.69 4.08
CA TYR A 86 -8.95 -3.56 2.61
C TYR A 86 -8.38 -4.81 1.91
N TYR A 87 -7.22 -5.29 2.37
CA TYR A 87 -6.53 -6.41 1.73
C TYR A 87 -7.03 -7.76 2.22
N ARG A 88 -7.51 -8.58 1.26
CA ARG A 88 -8.02 -9.95 1.47
C ARG A 88 -7.44 -10.85 0.38
N PRO A 89 -6.31 -11.54 0.64
CA PRO A 89 -5.68 -12.39 -0.38
C PRO A 89 -6.61 -13.53 -0.78
N LYS A 90 -6.60 -13.88 -2.06
CA LYS A 90 -7.21 -15.13 -2.50
C LYS A 90 -6.20 -16.25 -2.22
N GLY A 91 -6.63 -17.25 -1.45
CA GLY A 91 -5.82 -18.43 -1.12
C GLY A 91 -5.53 -19.29 -2.33
#